data_AF-A0A2U3JXG2-F1
#
_entry.id   AF-A0A2U3JXG2-F1
#
_cell.length_a   1.000
_cell.length_b   1.000
_cell.length_c   1.000
_cell.angle_alpha   90.00
_cell.angle_beta   90.00
_cell.angle_gamma   90.00
#
_symmetry.space_group_name_H-M   'P 1'
#
loop_
_entity.id
_entity.type
_entity.pdbx_description
1 polymer ?
#
loop_
_entity_poly.entity_id
_entity_poly.type
_entity_poly.pdbx_seq_one_letter_code
_entity_poly.pdbx_strand_id
1 'polypeptide(L)'
;MPRHNRAVLTALSILAFALVCLAKTQQLNGRIVGYDLMKHASKAASIVQNEEVVVLETDSQKQRDKYVKVVFSSFGTTQIDQKYFDGTLTLAVDVFRDHSCDEKAPRFVSQVSLEQIGGTYLLTDAFKSSPPIKLKTLDCYVAIFKKK
;
A
#
# COMPACT_ATOMS: atom_id res chain seq x y z
N MET A 1 -12.98 20.97 -38.00
CA MET A 1 -12.21 20.48 -36.84
C MET A 1 -12.55 19.00 -36.61
N PRO A 2 -11.56 18.11 -36.52
CA PRO A 2 -11.68 16.74 -37.00
C PRO A 2 -12.43 15.83 -36.02
N ARG A 3 -13.49 15.18 -36.51
CA ARG A 3 -14.30 14.17 -35.80
C ARG A 3 -13.47 12.95 -35.36
N HIS A 4 -12.36 12.68 -36.03
CA HIS A 4 -11.49 11.52 -35.76
C HIS A 4 -10.77 11.56 -34.41
N ASN A 5 -10.36 12.75 -33.93
CA ASN A 5 -9.64 12.84 -32.65
C ASN A 5 -10.53 12.44 -31.46
N ARG A 6 -11.84 12.71 -31.55
CA ARG A 6 -12.79 12.35 -30.49
C ARG A 6 -12.99 10.84 -30.39
N ALA A 7 -13.07 10.14 -31.53
CA ALA A 7 -13.25 8.69 -31.58
C ALA A 7 -12.04 7.93 -31.00
N VAL A 8 -10.82 8.41 -31.29
CA VAL A 8 -9.58 7.84 -30.75
C VAL A 8 -9.49 8.04 -29.24
N LEU A 9 -9.83 9.22 -28.74
CA LEU A 9 -9.87 9.51 -27.30
C LEU A 9 -10.90 8.65 -26.56
N THR A 10 -12.09 8.44 -27.13
CA THR A 10 -13.09 7.53 -26.55
C THR A 10 -12.67 6.07 -26.57
N ALA A 11 -11.99 5.61 -27.63
CA ALA A 11 -11.50 4.23 -27.68
C ALA A 11 -10.39 3.98 -26.65
N LEU A 12 -9.49 4.95 -26.47
CA LEU A 12 -8.44 4.90 -25.45
C LEU A 12 -9.00 4.89 -24.03
N SER A 13 -10.04 5.68 -23.75
CA SER A 13 -10.67 5.67 -22.43
C SER A 13 -11.42 4.37 -22.17
N ILE A 14 -12.13 3.80 -23.15
CA ILE A 14 -12.78 2.49 -23.00
C ILE A 14 -11.74 1.38 -22.76
N LEU A 15 -10.60 1.40 -23.46
CA LEU A 15 -9.53 0.43 -23.26
C LEU A 15 -8.86 0.57 -21.88
N ALA A 16 -8.65 1.80 -21.41
CA ALA A 16 -8.15 2.08 -20.07
C ALA A 16 -9.14 1.60 -18.99
N PHE A 17 -10.45 1.83 -19.18
CA PHE A 17 -11.48 1.32 -18.27
C PHE A 17 -11.57 -0.22 -18.28
N ALA A 18 -11.45 -0.85 -19.45
CA ALA A 18 -11.45 -2.31 -19.56
C ALA A 18 -10.25 -2.95 -18.86
N LEU A 19 -9.07 -2.33 -18.95
CA LEU A 19 -7.87 -2.78 -18.24
C LEU A 19 -7.99 -2.64 -16.73
N VAL A 20 -8.65 -1.59 -16.24
CA VAL A 20 -8.93 -1.41 -14.80
C VAL A 20 -9.90 -2.47 -14.28
N CYS A 21 -10.91 -2.88 -15.06
CA CYS A 21 -11.84 -3.95 -14.68
C CYS A 21 -11.22 -5.36 -14.68
N LEU A 22 -10.08 -5.57 -15.34
CA LEU A 22 -9.34 -6.85 -15.38
C LEU A 22 -8.28 -6.97 -14.28
N ALA A 23 -8.11 -5.96 -13.43
CA ALA A 23 -7.22 -6.05 -12.27
C ALA A 23 -7.71 -7.16 -11.33
N LYS A 24 -6.94 -8.26 -11.28
CA LYS A 24 -7.28 -9.42 -10.47
C LYS A 24 -7.24 -9.04 -8.99
N THR A 25 -8.41 -8.92 -8.38
CA THR A 25 -8.53 -8.71 -6.94
C THR A 25 -8.02 -9.94 -6.21
N GLN A 26 -7.19 -9.75 -5.21
CA GLN A 26 -6.69 -10.81 -4.35
C GLN A 26 -6.86 -10.43 -2.89
N GLN A 27 -7.04 -11.43 -2.03
CA GLN A 27 -7.05 -11.22 -0.59
C GLN A 27 -5.63 -11.44 -0.06
N LEU A 28 -5.13 -10.46 0.70
CA LEU A 28 -3.88 -10.57 1.44
C LEU A 28 -4.18 -10.71 2.93
N ASN A 29 -3.50 -11.67 3.56
CA ASN A 29 -3.50 -11.86 5.00
C ASN A 29 -2.06 -11.74 5.48
N GLY A 30 -1.83 -10.86 6.46
CA GLY A 30 -0.51 -10.66 7.01
C GLY A 30 -0.49 -9.72 8.21
N ARG A 31 0.64 -9.67 8.90
CA ARG A 31 0.85 -8.76 10.04
C ARG A 31 1.51 -7.48 9.57
N ILE A 32 1.11 -6.35 10.15
CA ILE A 32 1.78 -5.08 9.87
C ILE A 32 3.16 -5.13 10.50
N VAL A 33 4.18 -5.14 9.65
CA VAL A 33 5.58 -5.11 10.07
C VAL A 33 6.18 -3.73 9.89
N GLY A 34 5.51 -2.86 9.12
CA GLY A 34 5.85 -1.46 9.13
C GLY A 34 4.85 -0.52 8.50
N TYR A 35 5.08 0.77 8.65
CA TYR A 35 4.21 1.81 8.11
C TYR A 35 4.94 3.14 7.88
N ASP A 36 4.36 4.00 7.04
CA ASP A 36 4.84 5.36 6.79
C ASP A 36 4.30 6.28 7.90
N LEU A 37 5.17 6.71 8.83
CA LEU A 37 4.74 7.54 9.95
C LEU A 37 4.18 8.90 9.52
N MET A 38 4.70 9.49 8.44
CA MET A 38 4.22 10.79 7.98
C MET A 38 2.80 10.64 7.45
N LYS A 39 2.54 9.65 6.58
CA LYS A 39 1.19 9.39 6.09
C LYS A 39 0.23 8.93 7.20
N HIS A 40 0.72 8.18 8.18
CA HIS A 40 -0.05 7.78 9.35
C HIS A 40 -0.49 8.99 10.20
N ALA A 41 0.43 9.93 10.45
CA ALA A 41 0.19 11.08 11.33
C ALA A 41 -0.51 12.25 10.61
N SER A 42 -0.30 12.44 9.31
CA SER A 42 -0.76 13.60 8.55
C SER A 42 -2.23 13.53 8.10
N LYS A 43 -3.06 12.73 8.78
CA LYS A 43 -4.43 12.49 8.36
C LYS A 43 -5.35 13.61 8.81
N ALA A 44 -5.95 14.30 7.84
CA ALA A 44 -6.89 15.38 8.13
C ALA A 44 -8.34 14.90 8.01
N ALA A 45 -9.21 15.33 8.91
CA ALA A 45 -10.66 15.21 8.74
C ALA A 45 -11.13 16.20 7.67
N SER A 46 -10.90 15.88 6.39
CA SER A 46 -11.18 16.75 5.26
C SER A 46 -11.78 16.00 4.08
N ILE A 47 -12.18 16.74 3.04
CA ILE A 47 -12.63 16.20 1.75
C ILE A 47 -11.48 15.62 0.90
N VAL A 48 -10.23 15.77 1.36
CA VAL A 48 -9.07 15.15 0.72
C VAL A 48 -8.93 13.72 1.22
N GLN A 49 -8.70 12.79 0.30
CA GLN A 49 -8.46 11.38 0.64
C GLN A 49 -7.14 11.28 1.41
N ASN A 50 -7.19 10.65 2.59
CA ASN A 50 -5.99 10.34 3.33
C ASN A 50 -5.44 8.99 2.86
N GLU A 51 -4.13 8.86 2.92
CA GLU A 51 -3.44 7.62 2.65
C GLU A 51 -2.81 7.09 3.93
N GLU A 52 -2.91 5.78 4.12
CA GLU A 52 -2.16 5.03 5.10
C GLU A 52 -1.35 3.99 4.33
N VAL A 53 -0.06 3.91 4.59
CA VAL A 53 0.82 2.99 3.86
C VAL A 53 1.51 2.09 4.83
N VAL A 54 1.34 0.79 4.62
CA VAL A 54 1.87 -0.26 5.50
C VAL A 54 2.64 -1.29 4.69
N VAL A 55 3.54 -1.99 5.37
CA VAL A 55 4.20 -3.19 4.89
C VAL A 55 3.63 -4.37 5.66
N LEU A 56 3.07 -5.32 4.94
CA LEU A 56 2.57 -6.57 5.50
C LEU A 56 3.62 -7.65 5.33
N GLU A 57 3.90 -8.40 6.41
CA GLU A 57 4.47 -9.74 6.29
C GLU A 57 3.33 -10.71 6.01
N THR A 58 3.30 -11.27 4.81
CA THR A 58 2.22 -12.15 4.38
C THR A 58 2.40 -13.55 4.95
N ASP A 59 1.30 -14.21 5.31
CA ASP A 59 1.32 -15.60 5.79
C ASP A 59 1.52 -16.61 4.64
N SER A 60 1.64 -16.14 3.40
CA SER A 60 1.72 -16.96 2.20
C SER A 60 3.13 -17.53 2.00
N GLN A 61 3.24 -18.86 1.91
CA GLN A 61 4.52 -19.56 1.74
C GLN A 61 5.18 -19.38 0.36
N LYS A 62 4.56 -18.66 -0.58
CA LYS A 62 5.20 -18.32 -1.86
C LYS A 62 6.23 -17.22 -1.61
N GLN A 63 7.47 -17.64 -1.35
CA GLN A 63 8.67 -16.85 -0.99
C GLN A 63 8.89 -15.52 -1.72
N ARG A 64 8.27 -15.27 -2.88
CA ARG A 64 8.50 -14.06 -3.67
C ARG A 64 7.92 -12.80 -3.00
N ASP A 65 6.82 -12.95 -2.25
CA ASP A 65 6.03 -11.83 -1.74
C ASP A 65 5.84 -11.91 -0.21
N LYS A 66 6.88 -12.36 0.51
CA LYS A 66 6.84 -12.43 1.98
C LYS A 66 6.53 -11.06 2.60
N TYR A 67 7.01 -9.99 1.96
CA TYR A 67 6.72 -8.62 2.36
C TYR A 67 6.12 -7.86 1.19
N VAL A 68 5.03 -7.16 1.43
CA VAL A 68 4.31 -6.39 0.42
C VAL A 68 3.89 -5.04 0.98
N LYS A 69 3.91 -4.02 0.12
CA LYS A 69 3.42 -2.68 0.43
C LYS A 69 1.93 -2.61 0.12
N VAL A 70 1.14 -2.12 1.07
CA VAL A 70 -0.29 -1.91 0.89
C VAL A 70 -0.62 -0.46 1.18
N VAL A 71 -1.25 0.20 0.21
CA VAL A 71 -1.73 1.58 0.29
C VAL A 71 -3.23 1.55 0.55
N PHE A 72 -3.63 2.13 1.67
CA PHE A 72 -5.02 2.31 2.07
C PHE A 72 -5.40 3.76 1.84
N SER A 73 -6.26 4.02 0.87
CA SER A 73 -6.72 5.38 0.59
C SER A 73 -8.21 5.50 0.93
N SER A 74 -8.56 6.29 1.94
CA SER A 74 -9.96 6.52 2.34
C SER A 74 -10.21 7.93 2.85
N PHE A 75 -11.48 8.34 2.90
CA PHE A 75 -11.89 9.59 3.53
C PHE A 75 -11.99 9.42 5.06
N GLY A 76 -11.63 10.46 5.79
CA GLY A 76 -11.62 10.46 7.27
C GLY A 76 -10.26 10.09 7.87
N THR A 77 -10.20 10.03 9.19
CA THR A 77 -8.95 9.96 9.95
C THR A 77 -8.46 8.53 10.22
N THR A 78 -9.27 7.52 9.94
CA THR A 78 -8.98 6.13 10.29
C THR A 78 -9.18 5.20 9.10
N GLN A 79 -8.06 4.72 8.56
CA GLN A 79 -7.99 3.75 7.46
C GLN A 79 -7.84 2.32 8.01
N ILE A 80 -7.01 2.19 9.04
CA ILE A 80 -6.67 0.92 9.71
C ILE A 80 -6.84 1.15 11.21
N ASP A 81 -7.42 0.17 11.90
CA ASP A 81 -7.58 0.19 13.36
C ASP A 81 -6.21 0.12 14.06
N GLN A 82 -6.01 0.92 15.11
CA GLN A 82 -4.73 1.05 15.82
C GLN A 82 -4.21 -0.29 16.36
N LYS A 83 -5.10 -1.23 16.69
CA LYS A 83 -4.75 -2.56 17.20
C LYS A 83 -3.88 -3.40 16.25
N TYR A 84 -3.85 -3.10 14.96
CA TYR A 84 -3.03 -3.84 14.00
C TYR A 84 -1.58 -3.34 13.93
N PHE A 85 -1.30 -2.13 14.40
CA PHE A 85 0.02 -1.49 14.28
C PHE A 85 1.05 -2.02 15.28
N ASP A 86 0.64 -2.83 16.25
CA ASP A 86 1.56 -3.55 17.14
C ASP A 86 2.21 -4.77 16.45
N GLY A 87 1.70 -5.17 15.29
CA GLY A 87 2.17 -6.32 14.53
C GLY A 87 1.79 -7.69 15.11
N THR A 88 0.95 -7.74 16.15
CA THR A 88 0.51 -9.00 16.78
C THR A 88 -0.70 -9.61 16.09
N LEU A 89 -1.58 -8.77 15.55
CA LEU A 89 -2.80 -9.17 14.88
C LEU A 89 -2.62 -9.25 13.35
N THR A 90 -3.19 -10.29 12.76
CA THR A 90 -3.26 -10.43 11.31
C THR A 90 -4.35 -9.52 10.74
N LEU A 91 -3.98 -8.74 9.71
CA LEU A 91 -4.88 -7.95 8.90
C LEU A 91 -5.22 -8.73 7.62
N ALA A 92 -6.52 -8.90 7.37
CA ALA A 92 -7.06 -9.44 6.14
C ALA A 92 -7.63 -8.31 5.28
N VAL A 93 -7.12 -8.15 4.06
CA VAL A 93 -7.49 -7.02 3.18
C VAL A 93 -7.64 -7.49 1.73
N ASP A 94 -8.74 -7.07 1.10
CA ASP A 94 -8.92 -7.19 -0.34
C ASP A 94 -8.10 -6.12 -1.05
N VAL A 95 -7.26 -6.52 -2.01
CA VAL A 95 -6.36 -5.61 -2.72
C VAL A 95 -6.36 -5.84 -4.22
N PHE A 96 -5.84 -4.87 -4.98
CA PHE A 96 -5.39 -5.05 -6.35
C PHE A 96 -3.90 -4.69 -6.50
N ARG A 97 -3.21 -5.34 -7.44
CA ARG A 97 -1.79 -5.06 -7.73
C ARG A 97 -1.66 -3.71 -8.41
N ASP A 98 -0.80 -2.84 -7.86
CA ASP A 98 -0.44 -1.57 -8.48
C ASP A 98 1.08 -1.52 -8.72
N HIS A 99 1.47 -1.67 -9.98
CA HIS A 99 2.87 -1.62 -10.38
C HIS A 99 3.48 -0.22 -10.36
N SER A 100 2.65 0.84 -10.30
CA SER A 100 3.14 2.23 -10.35
C SER A 100 3.88 2.64 -9.07
N CYS A 101 3.58 1.97 -7.95
CA CYS A 101 4.17 2.24 -6.64
C CYS A 101 5.16 1.16 -6.17
N ASP A 102 5.59 0.28 -7.09
CA ASP A 102 6.62 -0.73 -6.81
C ASP A 102 7.96 -0.09 -6.47
N GLU A 103 8.61 -0.65 -5.44
CA GLU A 103 9.92 -0.15 -5.01
C GLU A 103 11.02 -1.15 -5.39
N LYS A 104 12.08 -0.63 -5.99
CA LYS A 104 13.32 -1.37 -6.22
C LYS A 104 14.29 -1.05 -5.09
N ALA A 105 14.81 -2.08 -4.43
CA ALA A 105 15.70 -1.96 -3.27
C ALA A 105 15.11 -1.07 -2.13
N PRO A 106 13.95 -1.44 -1.57
CA PRO A 106 13.33 -0.70 -0.45
C PRO A 106 14.30 -0.60 0.74
N ARG A 107 14.27 0.55 1.43
CA ARG A 107 15.16 0.84 2.56
C ARG A 107 14.43 0.78 3.90
N PHE A 108 14.44 -0.38 4.55
CA PHE A 108 13.85 -0.49 5.89
C PHE A 108 14.75 0.16 6.95
N VAL A 109 14.21 1.14 7.66
CA VAL A 109 14.85 1.74 8.83
C VAL A 109 14.11 1.30 10.10
N SER A 110 14.87 1.06 11.17
CA SER A 110 14.34 0.70 12.49
C SER A 110 14.06 1.92 13.38
N GLN A 111 14.51 3.11 12.97
CA GLN A 111 14.36 4.36 13.69
C GLN A 111 14.00 5.49 12.70
N VAL A 112 13.09 6.36 13.11
CA VAL A 112 12.74 7.57 12.35
C VAL A 112 13.82 8.61 12.58
N SER A 113 14.43 9.11 11.50
CA SER A 113 15.15 10.38 11.54
C SER A 113 14.22 11.49 11.06
N LEU A 114 14.27 12.65 11.73
CA LEU A 114 13.57 13.87 11.27
C LEU A 114 14.01 14.32 9.87
N GLU A 115 15.19 13.88 9.42
CA GLU A 115 15.74 14.19 8.08
C GLU A 115 15.22 13.25 6.98
N GLN A 116 14.34 12.31 7.32
CA GLN A 116 13.85 11.31 6.38
C GLN A 116 12.76 11.93 5.48
N ILE A 117 13.10 12.17 4.21
CA ILE A 117 12.29 12.91 3.21
C ILE A 117 11.08 12.10 2.69
N GLY A 118 10.57 11.16 3.48
CA GLY A 118 9.45 10.27 3.14
C GLY A 118 9.85 8.85 2.75
N GLY A 119 8.86 7.96 2.72
CA GLY A 119 8.99 6.53 2.44
C GLY A 119 8.39 5.66 3.54
N THR A 120 7.84 4.51 3.14
CA THR A 120 7.15 3.56 4.04
C THR A 120 8.15 2.74 4.85
N TYR A 121 8.76 3.33 5.87
CA TYR A 121 9.85 2.69 6.57
C TYR A 121 9.80 2.93 8.07
N LEU A 122 9.10 2.03 8.76
CA LEU A 122 9.29 1.81 10.19
C LEU A 122 8.96 0.38 10.50
N LEU A 123 9.95 -0.39 10.95
CA LEU A 123 9.72 -1.72 11.49
C LEU A 123 9.08 -1.58 12.89
N THR A 124 7.96 -2.28 13.15
CA THR A 124 7.31 -2.26 14.49
C THR A 124 8.27 -2.77 15.57
N ASP A 125 7.97 -2.55 16.86
CA ASP A 125 8.85 -2.99 17.96
C ASP A 125 9.17 -4.50 17.90
N ALA A 126 8.23 -5.31 17.38
CA ALA A 126 8.42 -6.73 17.10
C ALA A 126 9.58 -7.03 16.13
N PHE A 127 9.98 -6.06 15.29
CA PHE A 127 11.05 -6.17 14.31
C PHE A 127 12.30 -5.36 14.65
N LYS A 128 12.25 -4.44 15.63
CA LYS A 128 13.42 -3.67 16.10
C LYS A 128 14.52 -4.56 16.70
N SER A 129 14.19 -5.77 17.13
CA SER A 129 15.13 -6.76 17.67
C SER A 129 15.86 -7.58 16.59
N SER A 130 15.48 -7.43 15.31
CA SER A 130 16.06 -8.18 14.19
C SER A 130 16.85 -7.27 13.23
N PRO A 131 17.88 -7.79 12.55
CA PRO A 131 18.63 -7.00 11.57
C PRO A 131 17.70 -6.53 10.43
N PRO A 132 17.96 -5.33 9.84
CA PRO A 132 17.11 -4.79 8.78
C PRO A 132 17.01 -5.76 7.61
N ILE A 133 15.78 -6.02 7.17
CA ILE A 133 15.50 -6.95 6.09
C ILE A 133 15.99 -6.34 4.78
N LYS A 134 16.78 -7.10 4.02
CA LYS A 134 17.23 -6.71 2.67
C LYS A 134 16.32 -7.34 1.63
N LEU A 135 15.50 -6.53 0.97
CA LEU A 135 14.64 -6.96 -0.13
C LEU A 135 15.14 -6.40 -1.46
N LYS A 136 14.99 -7.18 -2.54
CA LYS A 136 15.32 -6.72 -3.90
C LYS A 136 14.22 -5.84 -4.48
N THR A 137 12.97 -6.21 -4.24
CA THR A 137 11.77 -5.51 -4.69
C THR A 137 10.72 -5.55 -3.60
N LEU A 138 9.87 -4.52 -3.56
CA LEU A 138 8.68 -4.49 -2.73
C LEU A 138 7.48 -4.28 -3.65
N ASP A 139 6.66 -5.32 -3.73
CA ASP A 139 5.45 -5.32 -4.53
C ASP A 139 4.38 -4.47 -3.87
N CYS A 140 3.77 -3.58 -4.64
CA CYS A 140 2.77 -2.62 -4.18
C CYS A 140 1.34 -3.02 -4.52
N TYR A 141 0.45 -2.81 -3.56
CA TYR A 141 -0.97 -3.11 -3.66
C TYR A 141 -1.78 -1.96 -3.12
N VAL A 142 -2.99 -1.79 -3.65
CA VAL A 142 -3.94 -0.80 -3.14
C VAL A 142 -5.12 -1.55 -2.52
N ALA A 143 -5.48 -1.15 -1.31
CA ALA A 143 -6.58 -1.72 -0.56
C ALA A 143 -7.94 -1.28 -1.13
N ILE A 144 -8.85 -2.24 -1.26
CA ILE A 144 -10.21 -2.03 -1.74
C ILE A 144 -11.11 -1.86 -0.51
N PHE A 145 -11.53 -0.63 -0.25
CA PHE A 145 -12.56 -0.37 0.74
C PHE A 145 -13.94 -0.71 0.17
N LYS A 146 -14.49 -1.87 0.54
CA LYS A 146 -15.91 -2.15 0.35
C LYS A 146 -16.69 -1.30 1.36
N LYS A 147 -17.43 -0.30 0.90
CA LYS A 147 -18.48 0.32 1.73
C LYS A 147 -19.46 -0.80 2.09
N LYS A 148 -19.57 -1.10 3.38
CA LYS A 148 -20.68 -1.91 3.91
C LYS A 148 -21.98 -1.13 3.81
#